data_AF-A0A7K0Z2W7-F1
#
_entry.id   AF-A0A7K0Z2W7-F1
#
_cell.length_a   1.000
_cell.length_b   1.000
_cell.length_c   1.000
_cell.angle_alpha   90.00
_cell.angle_beta   90.00
_cell.angle_gamma   90.00
#
_symmetry.space_group_name_H-M   'P 1'
#
loop_
_entity.id
_entity.type
_entity.pdbx_description
1 polymer ?
#
loop_
_entity_poly.entity_id
_entity_poly.type
_entity_poly.pdbx_seq_one_letter_code
_entity_poly.pdbx_strand_id
1 'polypeptide(L)'
;MTTESKTSAAQCPYTGSKLNKEGTYNTDWWPNHLDLTVLRSHTTASDPMDKDFDYAAEFKKLNIKSVQKDIEKLMTTSQEWWPADYGHYGPFFIRMAWHSAGTYRTYDGRGGAGAGMQRFAPLNSWPDNVNLDKARRLLWPIKQKYGKSLSWADLMILAGNCALESMGLKTFGFGGGRADVWEPDETYWGKEQEWLTNERYSGDRELENPLAAVQMGLIYVNPEGPDGNPDVLASAKDIRETFARMAMNDEETVALIAGGHTFGKAHGAADPGKYVGAEPEGAPIEEMGLGWKNSNGKGNGAETISSGLEGAWTPTPTKWDNTYFKTLFKYEWKQTKSPAGATQWIPTDESAAKAVPDAHIKGKTHAPVMFTTDLAMRMDPAYEKVSRRFAEDLDAFADAFARAWFKLTHRDMGPIARYLGPLVP
;
A
#
# COMPACT_ATOMS: atom_id res chain seq x y z
N MET A 1 17.07 45.34 15.18
CA MET A 1 17.07 44.29 14.14
C MET A 1 16.72 42.98 14.83
N THR A 2 15.43 42.66 14.86
CA THR A 2 14.92 41.43 15.47
C THR A 2 14.43 40.54 14.35
N THR A 3 15.12 39.42 14.21
CA THR A 3 14.92 38.35 13.23
C THR A 3 13.54 37.71 13.40
N GLU A 4 12.76 37.71 12.32
CA GLU A 4 11.53 36.91 12.18
C GLU A 4 11.90 35.41 12.19
N SER A 5 11.28 34.64 13.08
CA SER A 5 11.17 33.19 12.98
C SER A 5 9.75 32.88 12.53
N LYS A 6 9.54 32.69 11.22
CA LYS A 6 8.31 32.13 10.67
C LYS A 6 8.44 30.62 10.61
N THR A 7 7.95 29.92 11.63
CA THR A 7 7.58 28.51 11.53
C THR A 7 6.12 28.43 11.12
N SER A 8 5.83 28.26 9.83
CA SER A 8 4.48 27.94 9.35
C SER A 8 4.24 26.44 9.49
N ALA A 9 4.03 25.97 10.72
CA ALA A 9 3.35 24.70 10.95
C ALA A 9 1.85 24.90 10.67
N ALA A 10 1.17 23.85 10.18
CA ALA A 10 -0.23 23.89 9.76
C ALA A 10 -1.15 24.45 10.87
N GLN A 11 -1.55 25.72 10.75
CA GLN A 11 -2.60 26.32 11.57
C GLN A 11 -3.89 26.38 10.73
N CYS A 12 -5.00 25.94 11.32
CA CYS A 12 -6.32 26.04 10.70
C CYS A 12 -6.64 27.51 10.37
N PRO A 13 -6.91 27.87 9.10
CA PRO A 13 -7.07 29.27 8.68
C PRO A 13 -8.46 29.88 9.01
N TYR A 14 -9.36 29.13 9.65
CA TYR A 14 -10.72 29.59 10.01
C TYR A 14 -10.84 29.89 11.51
N THR A 15 -11.19 31.13 11.86
CA THR A 15 -11.27 31.63 13.24
C THR A 15 -12.70 31.76 13.79
N GLY A 16 -13.69 31.19 13.10
CA GLY A 16 -15.12 31.27 13.46
C GLY A 16 -15.60 30.02 14.21
N SER A 17 -16.14 30.20 15.42
CA SER A 17 -16.65 29.15 16.33
C SER A 17 -15.63 28.09 16.76
N LYS A 18 -14.91 28.41 17.84
CA LYS A 18 -13.88 27.59 18.48
C LYS A 18 -14.43 26.22 18.89
N LEU A 19 -13.91 25.15 18.30
CA LEU A 19 -13.85 23.85 18.97
C LEU A 19 -12.90 24.00 20.16
N ASN A 20 -13.14 23.29 21.27
CA ASN A 20 -12.27 23.28 22.47
C ASN A 20 -10.80 22.86 22.19
N LYS A 21 -10.43 22.58 20.94
CA LYS A 21 -9.10 22.19 20.43
C LYS A 21 -8.18 23.35 20.01
N GLU A 22 -8.64 24.60 20.07
CA GLU A 22 -7.82 25.80 19.75
C GLU A 22 -7.15 26.44 20.98
N GLY A 23 -7.19 25.77 22.14
CA GLY A 23 -6.48 26.21 23.35
C GLY A 23 -5.01 25.81 23.33
N THR A 24 -4.17 26.55 24.04
CA THR A 24 -2.80 26.10 24.35
C THR A 24 -2.86 24.96 25.36
N TYR A 25 -2.23 23.83 25.05
CA TYR A 25 -2.18 22.63 25.87
C TYR A 25 -0.84 22.48 26.60
N ASN A 26 -0.76 21.52 27.53
CA ASN A 26 0.48 21.24 28.27
C ASN A 26 1.65 20.89 27.34
N THR A 27 1.39 20.20 26.22
CA THR A 27 2.39 19.90 25.18
C THR A 27 2.95 21.16 24.54
N ASP A 28 2.16 22.23 24.40
CA ASP A 28 2.62 23.47 23.79
C ASP A 28 3.55 24.26 24.74
N TRP A 29 3.26 24.23 26.05
CA TRP A 29 4.10 24.86 27.08
C TRP A 29 5.35 24.04 27.40
N TRP A 30 5.22 22.71 27.41
CA TRP A 30 6.27 21.77 27.77
C TRP A 30 6.36 20.66 26.71
N PRO A 31 6.94 20.95 25.52
CA PRO A 31 6.99 20.00 24.41
C PRO A 31 7.80 18.73 24.72
N ASN A 32 8.69 18.79 25.72
CA ASN A 32 9.51 17.66 26.15
C ASN A 32 8.98 16.97 27.43
N HIS A 33 7.75 17.27 27.87
CA HIS A 33 7.19 16.56 29.02
C HIS A 33 6.91 15.10 28.69
N LEU A 34 6.98 14.23 29.69
CA LEU A 34 6.70 12.81 29.51
C LEU A 34 5.22 12.60 29.12
N ASP A 35 5.00 12.06 27.93
CA ASP A 35 3.67 11.72 27.45
C ASP A 35 3.18 10.38 28.04
N LEU A 36 2.08 10.44 28.80
CA LEU A 36 1.44 9.27 29.40
C LEU A 36 0.21 8.79 28.61
N THR A 37 -0.15 9.44 27.50
CA THR A 37 -1.32 9.08 26.69
C THR A 37 -1.17 7.68 26.08
N VAL A 38 0.05 7.29 25.69
CA VAL A 38 0.39 5.96 25.16
C VAL A 38 0.05 4.80 26.11
N LEU A 39 -0.07 5.06 27.41
CA LEU A 39 -0.47 4.06 28.43
C LEU A 39 -2.00 3.95 28.57
N ARG A 40 -2.75 4.80 27.86
CA ARG A 40 -4.21 4.92 27.91
C ARG A 40 -4.83 4.79 26.51
N SER A 41 -4.05 4.36 25.53
CA SER A 41 -4.57 4.04 24.20
C SER A 41 -5.32 2.70 24.22
N HIS A 42 -6.28 2.56 23.32
CA HIS A 42 -7.09 1.35 23.09
C HIS A 42 -7.80 0.82 24.34
N THR A 43 -8.29 1.73 25.20
CA THR A 43 -9.05 1.32 26.38
C THR A 43 -10.43 0.78 26.01
N THR A 44 -11.03 0.02 26.92
CA THR A 44 -12.42 -0.45 26.78
C THR A 44 -13.45 0.69 26.70
N ALA A 45 -13.07 1.94 26.99
CA ALA A 45 -13.98 3.08 26.90
C ALA A 45 -14.13 3.60 25.46
N SER A 46 -13.14 3.39 24.59
CA SER A 46 -13.23 3.72 23.15
C SER A 46 -13.69 2.54 22.29
N ASP A 47 -13.78 1.34 22.87
CA ASP A 47 -14.29 0.13 22.22
C ASP A 47 -15.84 0.10 22.22
N PRO A 48 -16.51 0.14 21.05
CA PRO A 48 -17.96 0.06 20.95
C PRO A 48 -18.51 -1.36 21.08
N MET A 49 -17.67 -2.38 21.20
CA MET A 49 -18.09 -3.77 21.35
C MET A 49 -18.59 -4.04 22.77
N ASP A 50 -19.44 -5.06 22.91
CA ASP A 50 -19.86 -5.55 24.23
C ASP A 50 -18.64 -5.94 25.07
N LYS A 51 -18.69 -5.68 26.38
CA LYS A 51 -17.55 -5.94 27.31
C LYS A 51 -17.02 -7.38 27.23
N ASP A 52 -17.89 -8.34 26.98
CA ASP A 52 -17.55 -9.78 26.93
C ASP A 52 -17.37 -10.28 25.49
N PHE A 53 -17.18 -9.37 24.52
CA PHE A 53 -16.96 -9.72 23.12
C PHE A 53 -15.63 -10.46 22.92
N ASP A 54 -15.73 -11.66 22.33
CA ASP A 54 -14.58 -12.47 21.92
C ASP A 54 -14.56 -12.60 20.40
N TYR A 55 -13.65 -11.85 19.77
CA TYR A 55 -13.48 -11.90 18.32
C TYR A 55 -13.10 -13.29 17.81
N ALA A 56 -12.28 -14.04 18.55
CA ALA A 56 -11.87 -15.38 18.12
C ALA A 56 -13.06 -16.36 18.13
N ALA A 57 -13.93 -16.25 19.12
CA ALA A 57 -15.17 -17.03 19.16
C ALA A 57 -16.14 -16.64 18.03
N GLU A 58 -16.25 -15.35 17.71
CA GLU A 58 -17.10 -14.86 16.63
C GLU A 58 -16.57 -15.24 15.24
N PHE A 59 -15.27 -15.08 15.00
CA PHE A 59 -14.64 -15.48 13.74
C PHE A 59 -14.78 -16.98 13.47
N LYS A 60 -14.72 -17.83 14.49
CA LYS A 60 -14.94 -19.28 14.34
C LYS A 60 -16.35 -19.66 13.85
N LYS A 61 -17.34 -18.77 14.02
CA LYS A 61 -18.71 -18.97 13.49
C LYS A 61 -18.81 -18.58 12.01
N LEU A 62 -17.84 -17.83 11.49
CA LEU A 62 -17.85 -17.30 10.14
C LEU A 62 -17.65 -18.41 9.11
N ASN A 63 -18.54 -18.47 8.13
CA ASN A 63 -18.30 -19.29 6.93
C ASN A 63 -17.33 -18.54 6.01
N ILE A 64 -16.04 -18.77 6.19
CA ILE A 64 -14.99 -18.09 5.43
C ILE A 64 -15.13 -18.28 3.91
N LYS A 65 -15.59 -19.45 3.45
CA LYS A 65 -15.80 -19.71 2.02
C LYS A 65 -16.90 -18.83 1.43
N SER A 66 -17.93 -18.50 2.21
CA SER A 66 -18.95 -17.54 1.77
C SER A 66 -18.38 -16.13 1.65
N VAL A 67 -17.51 -15.73 2.59
CA VAL A 67 -16.83 -14.42 2.53
C VAL A 67 -15.94 -14.34 1.28
N GLN A 68 -15.13 -15.38 1.01
CA GLN A 68 -14.28 -15.44 -0.19
C GLN A 68 -15.12 -15.31 -1.47
N LYS A 69 -16.25 -16.02 -1.58
CA LYS A 69 -17.16 -15.91 -2.72
C LYS A 69 -17.74 -14.52 -2.91
N ASP A 70 -18.11 -13.84 -1.82
CA ASP A 70 -18.62 -12.46 -1.91
C ASP A 70 -17.52 -11.49 -2.34
N ILE A 71 -16.29 -11.68 -1.84
CA ILE A 71 -15.11 -10.90 -2.25
C ILE A 71 -14.82 -11.12 -3.74
N GLU A 72 -14.73 -12.37 -4.19
CA GLU A 72 -14.51 -12.73 -5.60
C GLU A 72 -15.58 -12.12 -6.51
N LYS A 73 -16.86 -12.19 -6.09
CA LYS A 73 -17.96 -11.53 -6.83
C LYS A 73 -17.78 -10.02 -6.90
N LEU A 74 -17.41 -9.38 -5.78
CA LEU A 74 -17.14 -7.94 -5.75
C LEU A 74 -16.01 -7.56 -6.71
N MET A 75 -14.96 -8.37 -6.82
CA MET A 75 -13.80 -8.06 -7.69
C MET A 75 -14.19 -7.81 -9.13
N THR A 76 -15.20 -8.50 -9.66
CA THR A 76 -15.70 -8.32 -11.03
C THR A 76 -17.00 -7.51 -11.11
N THR A 77 -17.45 -6.93 -10.00
CA THR A 77 -18.65 -6.07 -9.95
C THR A 77 -18.21 -4.61 -9.88
N SER A 78 -17.78 -4.07 -11.01
CA SER A 78 -17.32 -2.67 -11.13
C SER A 78 -18.39 -1.67 -10.65
N GLN A 79 -17.97 -0.70 -9.85
CA GLN A 79 -18.78 0.40 -9.35
C GLN A 79 -18.57 1.65 -10.20
N GLU A 80 -19.64 2.39 -10.50
CA GLU A 80 -19.57 3.61 -11.32
C GLU A 80 -18.69 4.71 -10.69
N TRP A 81 -18.75 4.84 -9.35
CA TRP A 81 -17.98 5.85 -8.62
C TRP A 81 -16.48 5.54 -8.57
N TRP A 82 -16.06 4.31 -8.87
CA TRP A 82 -14.66 3.91 -8.98
C TRP A 82 -14.48 2.71 -9.92
N PRO A 83 -14.53 2.88 -11.25
CA PRO A 83 -14.55 1.76 -12.18
C PRO A 83 -13.31 0.85 -12.06
N ALA A 84 -13.50 -0.46 -12.14
CA ALA A 84 -12.41 -1.42 -12.04
C ALA A 84 -11.54 -1.41 -13.31
N ASP A 85 -10.22 -1.22 -13.13
CA ASP A 85 -9.25 -1.46 -14.20
C ASP A 85 -9.42 -2.89 -14.74
N TYR A 86 -9.45 -3.05 -16.06
CA TYR A 86 -9.58 -4.35 -16.72
C TYR A 86 -10.85 -5.13 -16.31
N GLY A 87 -11.83 -4.46 -15.70
CA GLY A 87 -13.02 -5.08 -15.13
C GLY A 87 -12.75 -5.94 -13.87
N HIS A 88 -11.61 -5.79 -13.20
CA HIS A 88 -11.23 -6.61 -12.05
C HIS A 88 -10.48 -5.81 -10.96
N TYR A 89 -11.04 -5.69 -9.76
CA TYR A 89 -10.40 -4.99 -8.62
C TYR A 89 -9.26 -5.76 -7.93
N GLY A 90 -9.02 -7.01 -8.32
CA GLY A 90 -7.98 -7.86 -7.72
C GLY A 90 -6.64 -7.16 -7.50
N PRO A 91 -6.00 -6.55 -8.51
CA PRO A 91 -4.73 -5.85 -8.32
C PRO A 91 -4.82 -4.70 -7.30
N PHE A 92 -5.95 -4.00 -7.23
CA PHE A 92 -6.18 -2.93 -6.27
C PHE A 92 -6.29 -3.46 -4.83
N PHE A 93 -6.90 -4.62 -4.63
CA PHE A 93 -6.96 -5.29 -3.33
C PHE A 93 -5.63 -5.92 -2.91
N ILE A 94 -4.82 -6.40 -3.86
CA ILE A 94 -3.43 -6.83 -3.59
C ILE A 94 -2.63 -5.65 -3.05
N ARG A 95 -2.68 -4.49 -3.73
CA ARG A 95 -2.01 -3.27 -3.24
C ARG A 95 -2.52 -2.88 -1.85
N MET A 96 -3.83 -2.89 -1.62
CA MET A 96 -4.38 -2.54 -0.31
C MET A 96 -3.86 -3.46 0.81
N ALA A 97 -3.85 -4.78 0.59
CA ALA A 97 -3.33 -5.75 1.55
C ALA A 97 -1.81 -5.62 1.76
N TRP A 98 -1.05 -5.42 0.67
CA TRP A 98 0.38 -5.12 0.68
C TRP A 98 0.68 -3.89 1.55
N HIS A 99 0.00 -2.76 1.31
CA HIS A 99 0.19 -1.53 2.07
C HIS A 99 -0.28 -1.65 3.52
N SER A 100 -1.30 -2.48 3.79
CA SER A 100 -1.78 -2.71 5.15
C SER A 100 -0.74 -3.46 5.96
N ALA A 101 -0.11 -4.49 5.40
CA ALA A 101 0.92 -5.27 6.08
C ALA A 101 2.29 -4.59 6.02
N GLY A 102 2.51 -3.76 5.00
CA GLY A 102 3.81 -3.21 4.60
C GLY A 102 4.36 -2.12 5.50
N THR A 103 3.70 -1.71 6.58
CA THR A 103 4.23 -0.69 7.50
C THR A 103 5.04 -1.29 8.66
N TYR A 104 5.07 -2.62 8.79
CA TYR A 104 5.71 -3.33 9.89
C TYR A 104 7.24 -3.16 9.90
N ARG A 105 7.84 -3.08 11.09
CA ARG A 105 9.29 -2.94 11.25
C ARG A 105 9.80 -3.90 12.33
N THR A 106 10.92 -4.57 12.05
CA THR A 106 11.50 -5.57 12.95
C THR A 106 12.08 -4.97 14.22
N TYR A 107 12.51 -3.71 14.17
CA TYR A 107 13.23 -3.07 15.28
C TYR A 107 12.37 -2.95 16.54
N ASP A 108 11.10 -2.57 16.40
CA ASP A 108 10.18 -2.40 17.53
C ASP A 108 8.84 -3.17 17.37
N GLY A 109 8.66 -3.88 16.26
CA GLY A 109 7.48 -4.69 16.00
C GLY A 109 6.21 -3.89 15.70
N ARG A 110 6.29 -2.56 15.58
CA ARG A 110 5.15 -1.69 15.26
C ARG A 110 4.85 -1.68 13.76
N GLY A 111 3.67 -1.16 13.41
CA GLY A 111 3.11 -1.23 12.06
C GLY A 111 2.52 -2.61 11.76
N GLY A 112 2.27 -2.88 10.49
CA GLY A 112 1.64 -4.12 10.04
C GLY A 112 0.11 -4.05 9.97
N ALA A 113 -0.49 -5.18 9.60
CA ALA A 113 -1.92 -5.29 9.33
C ALA A 113 -2.75 -5.77 10.54
N GLY A 114 -2.10 -6.17 11.63
CA GLY A 114 -2.68 -6.90 12.75
C GLY A 114 -3.80 -6.19 13.50
N ALA A 115 -3.89 -4.87 13.37
CA ALA A 115 -4.93 -4.03 13.98
C ALA A 115 -5.78 -3.26 12.94
N GLY A 116 -5.50 -3.43 11.64
CA GLY A 116 -6.23 -2.74 10.58
C GLY A 116 -6.01 -1.22 10.56
N MET A 117 -4.84 -0.73 11.03
CA MET A 117 -4.54 0.69 11.19
C MET A 117 -4.63 1.53 9.92
N GLN A 118 -4.58 0.92 8.73
CA GLN A 118 -4.73 1.64 7.45
C GLN A 118 -6.05 2.43 7.33
N ARG A 119 -7.06 2.12 8.15
CA ARG A 119 -8.34 2.86 8.16
C ARG A 119 -8.34 4.12 9.05
N PHE A 120 -7.27 4.37 9.80
CA PHE A 120 -7.12 5.54 10.66
C PHE A 120 -5.94 6.41 10.23
N ALA A 121 -5.91 7.64 10.74
CA ALA A 121 -4.74 8.50 10.64
C ALA A 121 -3.51 7.85 11.32
N PRO A 122 -2.28 8.16 10.89
CA PRO A 122 -1.96 8.91 9.67
C PRO A 122 -2.05 8.04 8.41
N LEU A 123 -2.12 6.71 8.55
CA LEU A 123 -1.99 5.77 7.43
C LEU A 123 -3.11 5.91 6.38
N ASN A 124 -4.33 6.27 6.80
CA ASN A 124 -5.44 6.48 5.87
C ASN A 124 -5.19 7.62 4.88
N SER A 125 -4.20 8.48 5.15
CA SER A 125 -3.91 9.74 4.45
C SER A 125 -2.47 9.87 4.00
N TRP A 126 -1.63 8.85 4.22
CA TRP A 126 -0.29 8.81 3.64
C TRP A 126 -0.35 8.91 2.10
N PRO A 127 0.57 9.67 1.47
CA PRO A 127 0.63 9.78 0.01
C PRO A 127 0.72 8.43 -0.69
N ASP A 128 1.47 7.47 -0.15
CA ASP A 128 1.60 6.14 -0.75
C ASP A 128 0.33 5.29 -0.60
N ASN A 129 -0.60 5.69 0.28
CA ASN A 129 -1.92 5.07 0.45
C ASN A 129 -3.03 5.76 -0.36
N VAL A 130 -2.65 6.67 -1.26
CA VAL A 130 -3.57 7.34 -2.19
C VAL A 130 -4.53 6.36 -2.85
N ASN A 131 -5.82 6.74 -2.86
CA ASN A 131 -6.97 5.98 -3.33
C ASN A 131 -7.29 4.68 -2.57
N LEU A 132 -6.49 4.21 -1.60
CA LEU A 132 -6.83 3.00 -0.82
C LEU A 132 -8.06 3.21 0.08
N ASP A 133 -8.47 4.45 0.33
CA ASP A 133 -9.79 4.79 0.87
C ASP A 133 -10.93 4.25 0.00
N LYS A 134 -10.80 4.33 -1.33
CA LYS A 134 -11.74 3.73 -2.30
C LYS A 134 -11.72 2.19 -2.22
N ALA A 135 -10.54 1.57 -2.10
CA ALA A 135 -10.41 0.12 -1.94
C ALA A 135 -11.14 -0.39 -0.69
N ARG A 136 -10.91 0.26 0.46
CA ARG A 136 -11.61 -0.08 1.71
C ARG A 136 -13.12 0.16 1.58
N ARG A 137 -13.54 1.24 0.92
CA ARG A 137 -14.96 1.54 0.68
C ARG A 137 -15.65 0.48 -0.18
N LEU A 138 -14.98 -0.09 -1.18
CA LEU A 138 -15.52 -1.19 -1.99
C LEU A 138 -15.84 -2.43 -1.14
N LEU A 139 -15.04 -2.71 -0.10
CA LEU A 139 -15.23 -3.86 0.80
C LEU A 139 -16.27 -3.63 1.91
N TRP A 140 -16.74 -2.39 2.10
CA TRP A 140 -17.72 -2.06 3.13
C TRP A 140 -19.00 -2.93 3.09
N PRO A 141 -19.64 -3.20 1.93
CA PRO A 141 -20.83 -4.06 1.89
C PRO A 141 -20.58 -5.48 2.43
N ILE A 142 -19.36 -6.00 2.26
CA ILE A 142 -18.95 -7.30 2.82
C ILE A 142 -18.79 -7.19 4.33
N LYS A 143 -18.08 -6.17 4.83
CA LYS A 143 -17.97 -5.90 6.26
C LYS A 143 -19.35 -5.74 6.91
N GLN A 144 -20.27 -5.03 6.26
CA GLN A 144 -21.63 -4.82 6.72
C GLN A 144 -22.41 -6.14 6.81
N LYS A 145 -22.29 -7.00 5.80
CA LYS A 145 -22.96 -8.32 5.76
C LYS A 145 -22.49 -9.26 6.86
N TYR A 146 -21.19 -9.28 7.16
CA TYR A 146 -20.58 -10.22 8.12
C TYR A 146 -20.41 -9.63 9.53
N GLY A 147 -20.62 -8.32 9.69
CA GLY A 147 -20.71 -7.65 10.98
C GLY A 147 -19.50 -7.90 11.88
N LYS A 148 -19.76 -8.18 13.15
CA LYS A 148 -18.72 -8.37 14.18
C LYS A 148 -17.91 -9.66 14.05
N SER A 149 -18.37 -10.63 13.26
CA SER A 149 -17.66 -11.90 13.04
C SER A 149 -16.50 -11.78 12.04
N LEU A 150 -16.33 -10.63 11.39
CA LEU A 150 -15.25 -10.33 10.47
C LEU A 150 -14.72 -8.92 10.74
N SER A 151 -13.49 -8.81 11.22
CA SER A 151 -12.81 -7.53 11.43
C SER A 151 -12.41 -6.89 10.10
N TRP A 152 -12.21 -5.58 10.10
CA TRP A 152 -11.59 -4.88 8.97
C TRP A 152 -10.14 -5.34 8.75
N ALA A 153 -9.40 -5.57 9.83
CA ALA A 153 -8.03 -6.07 9.78
C ALA A 153 -7.93 -7.40 9.01
N ASP A 154 -8.79 -8.38 9.30
CA ASP A 154 -8.83 -9.64 8.56
C ASP A 154 -9.39 -9.48 7.15
N LEU A 155 -10.44 -8.66 6.97
CA LEU A 155 -11.07 -8.46 5.65
C LEU A 155 -10.11 -7.85 4.62
N MET A 156 -9.30 -6.86 5.02
CA MET A 156 -8.36 -6.22 4.09
C MET A 156 -7.31 -7.21 3.56
N ILE A 157 -6.78 -8.07 4.43
CA ILE A 157 -5.82 -9.10 4.06
C ILE A 157 -6.46 -10.24 3.26
N LEU A 158 -7.63 -10.71 3.72
CA LEU A 158 -8.37 -11.76 3.01
C LEU A 158 -8.72 -11.33 1.59
N ALA A 159 -9.04 -10.06 1.36
CA ALA A 159 -9.31 -9.53 0.02
C ALA A 159 -8.08 -9.63 -0.90
N GLY A 160 -6.88 -9.34 -0.40
CA GLY A 160 -5.63 -9.53 -1.14
C GLY A 160 -5.38 -11.01 -1.46
N ASN A 161 -5.59 -11.92 -0.51
CA ASN A 161 -5.45 -13.36 -0.75
C ASN A 161 -6.44 -13.87 -1.81
N CYS A 162 -7.72 -13.47 -1.71
CA CYS A 162 -8.74 -13.87 -2.70
C CYS A 162 -8.41 -13.31 -4.09
N ALA A 163 -7.81 -12.13 -4.17
CA ALA A 163 -7.41 -11.53 -5.45
C ALA A 163 -6.32 -12.35 -6.16
N LEU A 164 -5.32 -12.81 -5.40
CA LEU A 164 -4.27 -13.67 -5.93
C LEU A 164 -4.88 -14.98 -6.46
N GLU A 165 -5.75 -15.61 -5.67
CA GLU A 165 -6.39 -16.88 -6.06
C GLU A 165 -7.30 -16.73 -7.27
N SER A 166 -8.14 -15.68 -7.32
CA SER A 166 -9.06 -15.46 -8.44
C SER A 166 -8.34 -15.15 -9.75
N MET A 167 -7.11 -14.62 -9.68
CA MET A 167 -6.26 -14.33 -10.83
C MET A 167 -5.27 -15.47 -11.14
N GLY A 168 -5.36 -16.62 -10.46
CA GLY A 168 -4.67 -17.84 -10.83
C GLY A 168 -3.40 -18.15 -10.03
N LEU A 169 -3.10 -17.41 -8.95
CA LEU A 169 -2.02 -17.73 -8.02
C LEU A 169 -2.57 -18.32 -6.72
N LYS A 170 -2.31 -19.60 -6.51
CA LYS A 170 -2.66 -20.26 -5.25
C LYS A 170 -1.81 -19.69 -4.11
N THR A 171 -2.47 -19.15 -3.08
CA THR A 171 -1.78 -18.68 -1.87
C THR A 171 -1.33 -19.84 -0.98
N PHE A 172 -0.37 -19.59 -0.09
CA PHE A 172 0.11 -20.61 0.85
C PHE A 172 -0.96 -20.98 1.90
N GLY A 173 -1.79 -20.01 2.27
CA GLY A 173 -2.84 -20.16 3.28
C GLY A 173 -3.28 -18.80 3.82
N PHE A 174 -4.20 -18.81 4.77
CA PHE A 174 -4.69 -17.61 5.47
C PHE A 174 -5.12 -17.95 6.90
N GLY A 175 -4.64 -17.16 7.87
CA GLY A 175 -5.14 -17.15 9.24
C GLY A 175 -5.85 -15.84 9.55
N GLY A 176 -7.10 -15.94 10.01
CA GLY A 176 -7.80 -14.82 10.66
C GLY A 176 -7.44 -14.72 12.14
N GLY A 177 -8.03 -13.77 12.85
CA GLY A 177 -7.80 -13.55 14.29
C GLY A 177 -7.27 -12.16 14.64
N ARG A 178 -7.18 -11.25 13.67
CA ARG A 178 -6.83 -9.84 13.90
C ARG A 178 -8.05 -9.10 14.42
N ALA A 179 -8.09 -8.80 15.73
CA ALA A 179 -9.16 -7.98 16.28
C ALA A 179 -9.00 -6.52 15.81
N ASP A 180 -10.12 -5.86 15.52
CA ASP A 180 -10.12 -4.43 15.21
C ASP A 180 -9.81 -3.60 16.46
N VAL A 181 -9.17 -2.44 16.26
CA VAL A 181 -9.02 -1.39 17.29
C VAL A 181 -9.89 -0.17 16.94
N TRP A 182 -10.01 0.80 17.83
CA TRP A 182 -11.04 1.85 17.71
C TRP A 182 -10.50 3.28 17.67
N GLU A 183 -9.19 3.42 17.67
CA GLU A 183 -8.47 4.69 17.57
C GLU A 183 -7.11 4.43 16.89
N PRO A 184 -6.47 5.45 16.31
CA PRO A 184 -5.12 5.31 15.79
C PRO A 184 -4.10 4.98 16.89
N ASP A 185 -3.00 4.34 16.51
CA ASP A 185 -1.85 4.11 17.40
C ASP A 185 -0.80 5.22 17.22
N GLU A 186 -0.22 5.62 18.34
CA GLU A 186 0.87 6.60 18.41
C GLU A 186 2.20 5.90 18.10
N THR A 187 2.51 5.78 16.81
CA THR A 187 3.77 5.22 16.30
C THR A 187 4.72 6.32 15.82
N TYR A 188 5.99 6.22 16.18
CA TYR A 188 7.06 7.07 15.65
C TYR A 188 7.40 6.69 14.20
N TRP A 189 6.87 7.47 13.24
CA TRP A 189 7.07 7.28 11.79
C TRP A 189 8.25 8.09 11.20
N GLY A 190 8.90 8.90 12.02
CA GLY A 190 9.94 9.86 11.63
C GLY A 190 9.67 11.23 12.21
N LYS A 191 10.64 12.14 12.07
CA LYS A 191 10.57 13.51 12.60
C LYS A 191 10.19 14.56 11.55
N GLU A 192 10.08 14.16 10.29
CA GLU A 192 9.75 15.04 9.18
C GLU A 192 8.40 15.73 9.40
N GLN A 193 8.34 17.01 9.01
CA GLN A 193 7.14 17.84 9.14
C GLN A 193 6.35 17.96 7.83
N GLU A 194 6.87 17.39 6.74
CA GLU A 194 6.27 17.41 5.40
C GLU A 194 6.26 16.02 4.78
N TRP A 195 5.16 15.68 4.11
CA TRP A 195 5.03 14.41 3.39
C TRP A 195 6.08 14.28 2.28
N LEU A 196 6.56 13.05 2.05
CA LEU A 196 7.55 12.69 1.04
C LEU A 196 8.92 13.36 1.19
N THR A 197 9.18 14.03 2.31
CA THR A 197 10.53 14.51 2.66
C THR A 197 11.30 13.43 3.41
N ASN A 198 12.62 13.61 3.52
CA ASN A 198 13.47 12.78 4.35
C ASN A 198 14.42 13.64 5.18
N GLU A 199 14.43 13.40 6.49
CA GLU A 199 15.42 13.92 7.45
C GLU A 199 15.99 12.77 8.31
N ARG A 200 15.91 11.56 7.76
CA ARG A 200 16.11 10.27 8.43
C ARG A 200 17.39 9.55 8.05
N TYR A 201 18.28 10.22 7.33
CA TYR A 201 19.57 9.66 6.92
C TYR A 201 20.73 10.38 7.58
N SER A 202 21.77 9.63 7.91
CA SER A 202 23.08 10.12 8.34
C SER A 202 24.21 9.43 7.57
N GLY A 203 25.41 10.02 7.59
CA GLY A 203 26.59 9.43 6.96
C GLY A 203 26.38 9.07 5.48
N ASP A 204 26.83 7.89 5.10
CA ASP A 204 26.70 7.36 3.73
C ASP A 204 25.36 6.65 3.51
N ARG A 205 24.25 7.36 3.79
CA ARG A 205 22.85 6.89 3.64
C ARG A 205 22.44 5.80 4.64
N GLU A 206 22.86 5.95 5.89
CA GLU A 206 22.39 5.13 7.02
C GLU A 206 20.99 5.59 7.45
N LEU A 207 19.99 4.71 7.33
CA LEU A 207 18.61 5.01 7.70
C LEU A 207 18.42 4.98 9.23
N GLU A 208 17.76 5.99 9.79
CA GLU A 208 17.48 6.12 11.21
C GLU A 208 16.67 4.93 11.77
N ASN A 209 17.09 4.38 12.92
CA ASN A 209 16.27 3.40 13.66
C ASN A 209 15.16 4.13 14.43
N PRO A 210 13.92 3.60 14.48
CA PRO A 210 13.50 2.26 14.05
C PRO A 210 12.90 2.23 12.63
N LEU A 211 13.09 3.27 11.81
CA LEU A 211 12.37 3.47 10.55
C LEU A 211 12.75 2.41 9.50
N ALA A 212 11.80 2.09 8.61
CA ALA A 212 12.00 1.13 7.53
C ALA A 212 11.47 1.64 6.18
N ALA A 213 11.29 2.95 6.05
CA ALA A 213 10.90 3.61 4.82
C ALA A 213 11.82 4.79 4.54
N VAL A 214 12.10 5.07 3.27
CA VAL A 214 13.10 6.08 2.86
C VAL A 214 12.60 7.53 2.96
N GLN A 215 11.29 7.73 2.97
CA GLN A 215 10.64 9.05 3.08
C GLN A 215 9.38 8.94 3.95
N MET A 216 8.99 10.05 4.57
CA MET A 216 7.77 10.10 5.36
C MET A 216 6.54 9.90 4.46
N GLY A 217 5.66 8.97 4.83
CA GLY A 217 4.45 8.69 4.07
C GLY A 217 4.60 7.67 2.93
N LEU A 218 5.77 7.06 2.76
CA LEU A 218 6.00 5.89 1.90
C LEU A 218 5.93 4.58 2.70
N ILE A 219 5.57 3.49 2.04
CA ILE A 219 5.61 2.16 2.65
C ILE A 219 7.07 1.65 2.75
N TYR A 220 7.83 1.68 1.64
CA TYR A 220 9.23 1.22 1.61
C TYR A 220 10.15 2.25 0.97
N VAL A 221 10.13 2.34 -0.36
CA VAL A 221 11.07 3.12 -1.17
C VAL A 221 10.35 4.03 -2.14
N ASN A 222 11.04 5.04 -2.64
CA ASN A 222 10.52 5.90 -3.70
C ASN A 222 10.57 5.16 -5.05
N PRO A 223 9.45 5.04 -5.78
CA PRO A 223 9.40 4.27 -7.03
C PRO A 223 10.17 4.94 -8.19
N GLU A 224 10.40 6.26 -8.13
CA GLU A 224 11.25 6.96 -9.10
C GLU A 224 12.75 6.78 -8.81
N GLY A 225 13.10 6.28 -7.62
CA GLY A 225 14.46 6.10 -7.13
C GLY A 225 14.81 7.07 -5.98
N PRO A 226 15.98 6.92 -5.35
CA PRO A 226 16.43 7.71 -4.20
C PRO A 226 16.23 9.22 -4.39
N ASP A 227 15.38 9.82 -3.55
CA ASP A 227 15.12 11.27 -3.58
C ASP A 227 14.54 11.76 -4.92
N GLY A 228 13.87 10.87 -5.66
CA GLY A 228 13.36 11.12 -7.01
C GLY A 228 14.41 11.00 -8.12
N ASN A 229 15.65 10.62 -7.79
CA ASN A 229 16.70 10.39 -8.77
C ASN A 229 16.59 8.97 -9.34
N PRO A 230 16.52 8.79 -10.68
CA PRO A 230 16.32 7.50 -11.33
C PRO A 230 17.59 6.63 -11.38
N ASP A 231 18.33 6.55 -10.27
CA ASP A 231 19.46 5.65 -10.11
C ASP A 231 18.97 4.26 -9.66
N VAL A 232 19.04 3.32 -10.60
CA VAL A 232 18.57 1.95 -10.41
C VAL A 232 19.36 1.19 -9.34
N LEU A 233 20.69 1.35 -9.30
CA LEU A 233 21.54 0.61 -8.35
C LEU A 233 21.46 1.21 -6.95
N ALA A 234 21.30 2.53 -6.84
CA ALA A 234 21.00 3.17 -5.57
C ALA A 234 19.60 2.78 -5.07
N SER A 235 18.61 2.66 -5.95
CA SER A 235 17.28 2.13 -5.61
C SER A 235 17.37 0.70 -5.07
N ALA A 236 18.21 -0.17 -5.66
CA ALA A 236 18.42 -1.53 -5.16
C ALA A 236 18.92 -1.57 -3.70
N LYS A 237 19.79 -0.62 -3.31
CA LYS A 237 20.27 -0.50 -1.92
C LYS A 237 19.16 -0.10 -0.96
N ASP A 238 18.36 0.90 -1.33
CA ASP A 238 17.20 1.33 -0.54
C ASP A 238 16.17 0.20 -0.41
N ILE A 239 15.91 -0.55 -1.49
CA ILE A 239 15.02 -1.72 -1.46
C ILE A 239 15.56 -2.75 -0.46
N ARG A 240 16.85 -3.09 -0.54
CA ARG A 240 17.46 -4.09 0.34
C ARG A 240 17.36 -3.70 1.80
N GLU A 241 17.71 -2.46 2.11
CA GLU A 241 17.71 -1.93 3.47
C GLU A 241 16.30 -1.93 4.06
N THR A 242 15.33 -1.38 3.33
CA THR A 242 13.95 -1.26 3.83
C THR A 242 13.27 -2.61 3.97
N PHE A 243 13.39 -3.50 2.98
CA PHE A 243 12.83 -4.85 3.06
C PHE A 243 13.47 -5.69 4.17
N ALA A 244 14.78 -5.58 4.40
CA ALA A 244 15.46 -6.25 5.52
C ALA A 244 14.93 -5.77 6.88
N ARG A 245 14.74 -4.45 7.05
CA ARG A 245 14.09 -3.87 8.23
C ARG A 245 12.62 -4.27 8.39
N MET A 246 12.03 -4.85 7.35
CA MET A 246 10.69 -5.44 7.35
C MET A 246 10.73 -6.98 7.30
N ALA A 247 11.84 -7.58 7.72
CA ALA A 247 12.04 -9.03 7.82
C ALA A 247 12.07 -9.78 6.49
N MET A 248 12.32 -9.13 5.35
CA MET A 248 12.39 -9.79 4.04
C MET A 248 13.83 -9.85 3.54
N ASN A 249 14.27 -11.04 3.10
CA ASN A 249 15.57 -11.22 2.45
C ASN A 249 15.49 -10.94 0.94
N ASP A 250 16.62 -11.05 0.22
CA ASP A 250 16.68 -10.77 -1.22
C ASP A 250 15.73 -11.64 -2.05
N GLU A 251 15.57 -12.93 -1.75
CA GLU A 251 14.66 -13.82 -2.48
C GLU A 251 13.20 -13.45 -2.24
N GLU A 252 12.82 -13.22 -0.99
CA GLU A 252 11.48 -12.78 -0.60
C GLU A 252 11.15 -11.40 -1.19
N THR A 253 12.13 -10.51 -1.25
CA THR A 253 12.01 -9.16 -1.81
C THR A 253 11.74 -9.21 -3.31
N VAL A 254 12.56 -9.94 -4.07
CA VAL A 254 12.35 -10.11 -5.53
C VAL A 254 11.01 -10.80 -5.77
N ALA A 255 10.68 -11.84 -4.99
CA ALA A 255 9.41 -12.53 -5.12
C ALA A 255 8.24 -11.56 -4.92
N LEU A 256 8.21 -10.81 -3.82
CA LEU A 256 7.12 -9.88 -3.48
C LEU A 256 6.96 -8.76 -4.51
N ILE A 257 8.06 -8.11 -4.93
CA ILE A 257 8.00 -7.02 -5.91
C ILE A 257 7.50 -7.54 -7.26
N ALA A 258 8.17 -8.56 -7.82
CA ALA A 258 7.79 -9.10 -9.12
C ALA A 258 6.40 -9.74 -9.10
N GLY A 259 6.05 -10.43 -8.01
CA GLY A 259 4.76 -11.10 -7.87
C GLY A 259 3.61 -10.13 -7.70
N GLY A 260 3.81 -9.05 -6.96
CA GLY A 260 2.86 -7.94 -6.86
C GLY A 260 2.69 -7.23 -8.21
N HIS A 261 3.80 -6.86 -8.86
CA HIS A 261 3.81 -6.16 -10.15
C HIS A 261 3.49 -7.05 -11.36
N THR A 262 3.24 -8.34 -11.16
CA THR A 262 2.60 -9.19 -12.18
C THR A 262 1.16 -8.74 -12.45
N PHE A 263 0.54 -8.05 -11.48
CA PHE A 263 -0.85 -7.62 -11.52
C PHE A 263 -1.00 -6.10 -11.62
N GLY A 264 -2.04 -5.67 -12.32
CA GLY A 264 -2.52 -4.28 -12.32
C GLY A 264 -1.65 -3.29 -13.06
N LYS A 265 -1.75 -2.04 -12.63
CA LYS A 265 -1.08 -0.86 -13.22
C LYS A 265 -0.91 0.23 -12.16
N ALA A 266 -0.06 1.21 -12.45
CA ALA A 266 -0.07 2.50 -11.75
C ALA A 266 -0.96 3.53 -12.46
N HIS A 267 -1.28 4.62 -11.75
CA HIS A 267 -2.16 5.68 -12.22
C HIS A 267 -1.53 7.06 -12.03
N GLY A 268 -1.42 7.77 -13.15
CA GLY A 268 -0.75 9.05 -13.33
C GLY A 268 -1.25 9.73 -14.60
N ALA A 269 -2.58 9.71 -14.80
CA ALA A 269 -3.22 10.17 -16.03
C ALA A 269 -3.04 11.68 -16.29
N ALA A 270 -2.79 12.48 -15.25
CA ALA A 270 -2.47 13.90 -15.35
C ALA A 270 -1.74 14.40 -14.09
N ASP A 271 -1.32 15.66 -14.11
CA ASP A 271 -0.61 16.36 -13.03
C ASP A 271 -1.41 16.35 -11.71
N PRO A 272 -0.96 15.64 -10.67
CA PRO A 272 -1.68 15.56 -9.40
C PRO A 272 -1.80 16.93 -8.72
N GLY A 273 -0.82 17.82 -8.86
CA GLY A 273 -0.83 19.13 -8.22
C GLY A 273 -1.90 20.08 -8.77
N LYS A 274 -2.46 19.77 -9.94
CA LYS A 274 -3.57 20.52 -10.54
C LYS A 274 -4.93 19.93 -10.27
N TYR A 275 -5.01 18.60 -10.20
CA TYR A 275 -6.29 17.90 -10.28
C TYR A 275 -6.69 17.16 -9.02
N VAL A 276 -5.74 16.78 -8.16
CA VAL A 276 -5.98 15.97 -6.97
C VAL A 276 -6.13 16.87 -5.74
N GLY A 277 -7.28 16.77 -5.07
CA GLY A 277 -7.56 17.48 -3.82
C GLY A 277 -6.93 16.81 -2.58
N ALA A 278 -7.28 17.33 -1.40
CA ALA A 278 -6.75 16.88 -0.12
C ALA A 278 -6.98 15.38 0.15
N GLU A 279 -6.04 14.78 0.86
CA GLU A 279 -6.10 13.45 1.46
C GLU A 279 -7.28 13.32 2.46
N PRO A 280 -7.71 12.10 2.85
CA PRO A 280 -8.93 11.90 3.64
C PRO A 280 -9.08 12.73 4.91
N GLU A 281 -8.01 12.90 5.71
CA GLU A 281 -8.06 13.73 6.93
C GLU A 281 -8.13 15.24 6.64
N GLY A 282 -7.68 15.68 5.47
CA GLY A 282 -7.78 17.06 4.99
C GLY A 282 -9.00 17.33 4.11
N ALA A 283 -9.76 16.30 3.74
CA ALA A 283 -10.88 16.39 2.83
C ALA A 283 -12.12 17.01 3.49
N PRO A 284 -12.98 17.72 2.73
CA PRO A 284 -14.18 18.31 3.30
C PRO A 284 -15.21 17.23 3.65
N ILE A 285 -16.10 17.55 4.60
CA ILE A 285 -16.99 16.55 5.22
C ILE A 285 -17.87 15.82 4.19
N GLU A 286 -18.30 16.47 3.12
CA GLU A 286 -19.13 15.89 2.05
C GLU A 286 -18.46 14.73 1.29
N GLU A 287 -17.13 14.56 1.38
CA GLU A 287 -16.43 13.40 0.82
C GLU A 287 -16.60 12.14 1.69
N MET A 288 -17.24 12.26 2.86
CA MET A 288 -17.63 11.15 3.72
C MET A 288 -16.45 10.21 4.05
N GLY A 289 -15.30 10.80 4.41
CA GLY A 289 -14.08 10.08 4.76
C GLY A 289 -13.31 9.50 3.56
N LEU A 290 -13.65 9.90 2.34
CA LEU A 290 -12.81 9.71 1.15
C LEU A 290 -11.96 10.97 0.93
N GLY A 291 -10.83 10.80 0.24
CA GLY A 291 -9.92 11.89 -0.12
C GLY A 291 -9.45 11.81 -1.56
N TRP A 292 -8.45 12.62 -1.89
CA TRP A 292 -7.80 12.69 -3.19
C TRP A 292 -8.78 12.88 -4.35
N LYS A 293 -9.81 13.71 -4.12
CA LYS A 293 -10.83 14.00 -5.12
C LYS A 293 -10.15 14.52 -6.38
N ASN A 294 -10.36 13.82 -7.49
CA ASN A 294 -9.74 14.14 -8.76
C ASN A 294 -10.73 14.91 -9.65
N SER A 295 -10.35 16.12 -10.06
CA SER A 295 -11.14 17.00 -10.91
C SER A 295 -10.84 16.84 -12.41
N ASN A 296 -9.88 15.99 -12.80
CA ASN A 296 -9.59 15.70 -14.19
C ASN A 296 -10.66 14.79 -14.80
N GLY A 297 -11.40 15.28 -15.80
CA GLY A 297 -12.45 14.49 -16.47
C GLY A 297 -13.49 13.98 -15.48
N LYS A 298 -13.66 12.65 -15.41
CA LYS A 298 -14.56 11.99 -14.44
C LYS A 298 -13.93 11.76 -13.06
N GLY A 299 -12.62 11.97 -12.93
CA GLY A 299 -11.87 11.75 -11.70
C GLY A 299 -11.54 10.29 -11.38
N ASN A 300 -11.97 9.34 -12.21
CA ASN A 300 -11.78 7.90 -12.03
C ASN A 300 -11.64 7.21 -13.39
N GLY A 301 -11.44 5.88 -13.39
CA GLY A 301 -11.27 5.13 -14.62
C GLY A 301 -10.03 5.55 -15.41
N ALA A 302 -10.20 5.92 -16.68
CA ALA A 302 -9.10 6.33 -17.56
C ALA A 302 -8.38 7.61 -17.10
N GLU A 303 -9.03 8.44 -16.30
CA GLU A 303 -8.47 9.69 -15.76
C GLU A 303 -7.93 9.54 -14.32
N THR A 304 -7.84 8.32 -13.79
CA THR A 304 -7.35 8.08 -12.42
C THR A 304 -5.93 8.60 -12.22
N ILE A 305 -5.70 9.28 -11.08
CA ILE A 305 -4.39 9.75 -10.64
C ILE A 305 -4.15 9.19 -9.23
N SER A 306 -3.00 8.55 -9.04
CA SER A 306 -2.58 7.91 -7.79
C SER A 306 -1.12 8.27 -7.51
N SER A 307 -0.16 7.42 -7.86
CA SER A 307 1.28 7.67 -7.64
C SER A 307 1.88 8.71 -8.58
N GLY A 308 1.19 9.07 -9.66
CA GLY A 308 1.75 9.87 -10.74
C GLY A 308 2.51 9.04 -11.78
N LEU A 309 2.88 7.80 -11.49
CA LEU A 309 3.38 6.84 -12.49
C LEU A 309 2.20 6.27 -13.29
N GLU A 310 2.37 5.96 -14.57
CA GLU A 310 1.27 5.54 -15.45
C GLU A 310 1.65 4.34 -16.30
N GLY A 311 0.84 3.28 -16.22
CA GLY A 311 0.94 2.10 -17.09
C GLY A 311 1.00 0.79 -16.33
N ALA A 312 0.89 -0.32 -17.07
CA ALA A 312 0.98 -1.67 -16.52
C ALA A 312 2.33 -2.31 -16.86
N TRP A 313 2.78 -3.21 -16.00
CA TRP A 313 4.01 -3.98 -16.21
C TRP A 313 3.83 -5.10 -17.23
N THR A 314 2.64 -5.71 -17.26
CA THR A 314 2.37 -6.96 -17.99
C THR A 314 1.29 -6.79 -19.07
N PRO A 315 1.30 -7.62 -20.13
CA PRO A 315 0.21 -7.68 -21.11
C PRO A 315 -1.05 -8.35 -20.56
N THR A 316 -0.96 -8.99 -19.39
CA THR A 316 -2.02 -9.77 -18.74
C THR A 316 -2.25 -9.30 -17.29
N PRO A 317 -2.66 -8.05 -17.04
CA PRO A 317 -2.63 -7.44 -15.70
C PRO A 317 -3.54 -8.09 -14.65
N THR A 318 -4.42 -8.99 -15.04
CA THR A 318 -5.37 -9.68 -14.17
C THR A 318 -5.15 -11.19 -14.14
N LYS A 319 -3.93 -11.64 -14.44
CA LYS A 319 -3.58 -13.05 -14.49
C LYS A 319 -2.18 -13.29 -13.94
N TRP A 320 -2.04 -14.33 -13.11
CA TRP A 320 -0.75 -14.85 -12.70
C TRP A 320 -0.08 -15.56 -13.88
N ASP A 321 1.10 -15.09 -14.23
CA ASP A 321 2.02 -15.73 -15.16
C ASP A 321 3.42 -15.12 -14.99
N ASN A 322 4.36 -15.51 -15.85
CA ASN A 322 5.73 -15.02 -15.78
C ASN A 322 6.01 -13.78 -16.65
N THR A 323 4.98 -13.04 -17.06
CA THR A 323 5.16 -11.96 -18.05
C THR A 323 5.84 -10.72 -17.49
N TYR A 324 5.85 -10.49 -16.17
CA TYR A 324 6.67 -9.45 -15.54
C TYR A 324 8.15 -9.65 -15.88
N PHE A 325 8.73 -10.80 -15.53
CA PHE A 325 10.13 -11.09 -15.81
C PHE A 325 10.42 -11.21 -17.31
N LYS A 326 9.52 -11.85 -18.09
CA LYS A 326 9.68 -11.90 -19.55
C LYS A 326 9.75 -10.51 -20.15
N THR A 327 8.94 -9.57 -19.68
CA THR A 327 8.97 -8.18 -20.15
C THR A 327 10.26 -7.49 -19.71
N LEU A 328 10.62 -7.59 -18.42
CA LEU A 328 11.81 -6.97 -17.82
C LEU A 328 13.11 -7.34 -18.55
N PHE A 329 13.28 -8.62 -18.90
CA PHE A 329 14.50 -9.12 -19.55
C PHE A 329 14.45 -9.08 -21.08
N LYS A 330 13.27 -9.05 -21.70
CA LYS A 330 13.15 -9.02 -23.18
C LYS A 330 13.60 -7.68 -23.77
N TYR A 331 13.31 -6.58 -23.09
CA TYR A 331 13.50 -5.25 -23.64
C TYR A 331 14.73 -4.55 -23.05
N GLU A 332 15.35 -3.68 -23.84
CA GLU A 332 16.16 -2.60 -23.30
C GLU A 332 15.25 -1.42 -22.93
N TRP A 333 15.63 -0.67 -21.90
CA TRP A 333 14.75 0.32 -21.27
C TRP A 333 15.31 1.73 -21.47
N LYS A 334 14.42 2.67 -21.84
CA LYS A 334 14.73 4.10 -21.88
C LYS A 334 13.86 4.85 -20.87
N GLN A 335 14.46 5.80 -20.18
CA GLN A 335 13.76 6.70 -19.28
C GLN A 335 12.78 7.57 -20.08
N THR A 336 11.59 7.80 -19.51
CA THR A 336 10.55 8.67 -20.03
C THR A 336 9.82 9.36 -18.88
N LYS A 337 8.86 10.22 -19.21
CA LYS A 337 7.93 10.83 -18.26
C LYS A 337 6.52 10.29 -18.44
N SER A 338 5.82 10.04 -17.34
CA SER A 338 4.38 9.77 -17.34
C SER A 338 3.60 11.03 -17.77
N PRO A 339 2.29 10.92 -18.06
CA PRO A 339 1.43 12.09 -18.28
C PRO A 339 1.40 13.06 -17.08
N ALA A 340 1.66 12.58 -15.87
CA ALA A 340 1.79 13.39 -14.66
C ALA A 340 3.20 13.98 -14.44
N GLY A 341 4.19 13.63 -15.28
CA GLY A 341 5.57 14.11 -15.16
C GLY A 341 6.50 13.25 -14.30
N ALA A 342 6.02 12.13 -13.76
CA ALA A 342 6.84 11.19 -12.99
C ALA A 342 7.80 10.42 -13.89
N THR A 343 8.97 10.07 -13.37
CA THR A 343 10.01 9.31 -14.07
C THR A 343 9.69 7.84 -14.11
N GLN A 344 9.64 7.27 -15.31
CA GLN A 344 9.41 5.83 -15.51
C GLN A 344 10.19 5.34 -16.73
N TRP A 345 10.13 4.04 -17.00
CA TRP A 345 10.88 3.40 -18.06
C TRP A 345 9.96 2.68 -19.02
N ILE A 346 10.23 2.83 -20.32
CA ILE A 346 9.53 2.12 -21.40
C ILE A 346 10.53 1.37 -22.29
N PRO A 347 10.09 0.34 -23.03
CA PRO A 347 10.95 -0.32 -24.00
C PRO A 347 11.54 0.65 -25.02
N THR A 348 12.80 0.42 -25.38
CA THR A 348 13.42 1.08 -26.54
C THR A 348 12.83 0.57 -27.86
N ASP A 349 12.40 -0.70 -27.88
CA ASP A 349 11.75 -1.36 -29.00
C ASP A 349 10.32 -0.84 -29.21
N GLU A 350 10.11 -0.12 -30.32
CA GLU A 350 8.82 0.47 -30.68
C GLU A 350 7.73 -0.57 -30.97
N SER A 351 8.09 -1.83 -31.28
CA SER A 351 7.11 -2.90 -31.47
C SER A 351 6.33 -3.22 -30.19
N ALA A 352 6.87 -2.84 -29.01
CA ALA A 352 6.21 -3.01 -27.72
C ALA A 352 5.08 -2.01 -27.48
N ALA A 353 4.93 -0.95 -28.29
CA ALA A 353 3.98 0.15 -28.06
C ALA A 353 2.49 -0.27 -27.98
N LYS A 354 2.17 -1.49 -28.39
CA LYS A 354 0.81 -2.06 -28.37
C LYS A 354 0.70 -3.35 -27.56
N ALA A 355 1.68 -3.66 -26.72
CA ALA A 355 1.74 -4.94 -26.01
C ALA A 355 0.72 -5.06 -24.87
N VAL A 356 0.31 -3.94 -24.26
CA VAL A 356 -0.58 -3.91 -23.10
C VAL A 356 -1.94 -3.35 -23.49
N PRO A 357 -3.07 -4.01 -23.17
CA PRO A 357 -4.39 -3.43 -23.38
C PRO A 357 -4.65 -2.23 -22.45
N ASP A 358 -5.39 -1.23 -22.90
CA ASP A 358 -5.89 -0.16 -22.04
C ASP A 358 -6.92 -0.71 -21.03
N ALA A 359 -6.89 -0.19 -19.79
CA ALA A 359 -7.73 -0.69 -18.70
C ALA A 359 -9.22 -0.39 -18.85
N HIS A 360 -9.58 0.64 -19.63
CA HIS A 360 -10.97 1.10 -19.75
C HIS A 360 -11.43 1.32 -21.21
N ILE A 361 -10.51 1.58 -22.14
CA ILE A 361 -10.83 1.94 -23.52
C ILE A 361 -10.57 0.75 -24.44
N LYS A 362 -11.65 0.06 -24.83
CA LYS A 362 -11.58 -1.11 -25.72
C LYS A 362 -10.83 -0.79 -27.03
N GLY A 363 -9.83 -1.61 -27.35
CA GLY A 363 -9.04 -1.50 -28.58
C GLY A 363 -7.87 -0.51 -28.51
N LYS A 364 -7.76 0.29 -27.44
CA LYS A 364 -6.57 1.09 -27.15
C LYS A 364 -5.53 0.20 -26.45
N THR A 365 -4.27 0.48 -26.73
CA THR A 365 -3.13 -0.27 -26.21
C THR A 365 -1.98 0.67 -25.84
N HIS A 366 -1.06 0.18 -25.01
CA HIS A 366 0.10 0.90 -24.51
C HIS A 366 1.36 0.04 -24.58
N ALA A 367 2.51 0.70 -24.45
CA ALA A 367 3.75 0.03 -24.07
C ALA A 367 3.66 -0.47 -22.62
N PRO A 368 4.33 -1.58 -22.26
CA PRO A 368 4.54 -1.90 -20.87
C PRO A 368 5.47 -0.85 -20.24
N VAL A 369 5.39 -0.71 -18.92
CA VAL A 369 6.23 0.21 -18.16
C VAL A 369 6.98 -0.53 -17.05
N MET A 370 8.12 0.01 -16.66
CA MET A 370 8.87 -0.38 -15.47
C MET A 370 9.22 0.87 -14.68
N PHE A 371 9.31 0.75 -13.35
CA PHE A 371 9.81 1.81 -12.49
C PHE A 371 11.31 1.65 -12.24
N THR A 372 11.94 2.67 -11.66
CA THR A 372 13.37 2.60 -11.31
C THR A 372 13.62 1.42 -10.36
N THR A 373 12.68 1.16 -9.45
CA THR A 373 12.69 0.03 -8.52
C THR A 373 12.52 -1.33 -9.22
N ASP A 374 11.78 -1.41 -10.33
CA ASP A 374 11.64 -2.65 -11.10
C ASP A 374 12.93 -2.99 -11.84
N LEU A 375 13.60 -1.98 -12.43
CA LEU A 375 14.89 -2.21 -13.10
C LEU A 375 15.96 -2.70 -12.11
N ALA A 376 15.84 -2.38 -10.82
CA ALA A 376 16.73 -2.87 -9.78
C ALA A 376 16.70 -4.41 -9.70
N MET A 377 15.55 -5.04 -9.98
CA MET A 377 15.40 -6.50 -10.01
C MET A 377 16.24 -7.16 -11.10
N ARG A 378 16.59 -6.42 -12.16
CA ARG A 378 17.45 -6.88 -13.26
C ARG A 378 18.90 -6.40 -13.13
N MET A 379 19.15 -5.24 -12.54
CA MET A 379 20.46 -4.59 -12.61
C MET A 379 21.33 -4.79 -11.36
N ASP A 380 20.74 -5.04 -10.20
CA ASP A 380 21.51 -5.42 -9.00
C ASP A 380 21.98 -6.88 -9.12
N PRO A 381 23.27 -7.20 -8.94
CA PRO A 381 23.80 -8.55 -9.17
C PRO A 381 23.15 -9.66 -8.34
N ALA A 382 22.69 -9.37 -7.11
CA ALA A 382 22.06 -10.38 -6.26
C ALA A 382 20.59 -10.57 -6.64
N TYR A 383 19.86 -9.47 -6.89
CA TYR A 383 18.48 -9.56 -7.37
C TYR A 383 18.39 -10.18 -8.76
N GLU A 384 19.31 -9.84 -9.66
CA GLU A 384 19.34 -10.37 -11.02
C GLU A 384 19.40 -11.90 -11.03
N LYS A 385 20.23 -12.49 -10.17
CA LYS A 385 20.37 -13.95 -10.06
C LYS A 385 19.05 -14.61 -9.65
N VAL A 386 18.33 -14.00 -8.70
CA VAL A 386 17.01 -14.50 -8.26
C VAL A 386 15.98 -14.30 -9.37
N SER A 387 15.93 -13.10 -9.95
CA SER A 387 15.01 -12.72 -11.03
C SER A 387 15.17 -13.61 -12.26
N ARG A 388 16.39 -13.94 -12.66
CA ARG A 388 16.66 -14.82 -13.80
C ARG A 388 16.19 -16.25 -13.53
N ARG A 389 16.42 -16.77 -12.33
CA ARG A 389 15.88 -18.08 -11.93
C ARG A 389 14.35 -18.09 -11.99
N PHE A 390 13.69 -17.07 -11.44
CA PHE A 390 12.22 -16.96 -11.51
C PHE A 390 11.70 -16.75 -12.94
N ALA A 391 12.44 -16.07 -13.81
CA ALA A 391 12.10 -15.93 -15.22
C ALA A 391 12.09 -17.28 -15.98
N GLU A 392 12.93 -18.23 -15.55
CA GLU A 392 13.08 -19.56 -16.14
C GLU A 392 12.18 -20.62 -15.47
N ASP A 393 11.82 -20.41 -14.20
CA ASP A 393 11.04 -21.34 -13.38
C ASP A 393 9.87 -20.63 -12.67
N LEU A 394 8.68 -20.73 -13.26
CA LEU A 394 7.44 -20.15 -12.72
C LEU A 394 6.97 -20.84 -11.43
N ASP A 395 7.28 -22.12 -11.25
CA ASP A 395 6.86 -22.85 -10.05
C ASP A 395 7.70 -22.42 -8.84
N ALA A 396 9.02 -22.26 -9.03
CA ALA A 396 9.90 -21.68 -8.01
C ALA A 396 9.48 -20.26 -7.64
N PHE A 397 9.10 -19.44 -8.63
CA PHE A 397 8.58 -18.09 -8.39
C PHE A 397 7.27 -18.12 -7.60
N ALA A 398 6.33 -18.99 -7.98
CA ALA A 398 5.04 -19.12 -7.32
C ALA A 398 5.18 -19.58 -5.85
N ASP A 399 6.03 -20.58 -5.56
CA ASP A 399 6.28 -21.05 -4.19
C ASP A 399 6.94 -19.96 -3.33
N ALA A 400 7.98 -19.29 -3.85
CA ALA A 400 8.66 -18.21 -3.14
C ALA A 400 7.70 -17.04 -2.84
N PHE A 401 6.91 -16.60 -3.82
CA PHE A 401 5.92 -15.56 -3.61
C PHE A 401 4.84 -15.98 -2.61
N ALA A 402 4.27 -17.18 -2.74
CA ALA A 402 3.20 -17.64 -1.85
C ALA A 402 3.65 -17.65 -0.38
N ARG A 403 4.89 -18.07 -0.11
CA ARG A 403 5.48 -18.06 1.24
C ARG A 403 5.79 -16.64 1.72
N ALA A 404 6.41 -15.82 0.88
CA ALA A 404 6.75 -14.44 1.23
C ALA A 404 5.49 -13.59 1.48
N TRP A 405 4.43 -13.79 0.67
CA TRP A 405 3.13 -13.17 0.85
C TRP A 405 2.44 -13.60 2.15
N PHE A 406 2.48 -14.89 2.48
CA PHE A 406 1.95 -15.39 3.75
C PHE A 406 2.71 -14.78 4.93
N LYS A 407 4.05 -14.79 4.89
CA LYS A 407 4.91 -14.15 5.89
C LYS A 407 4.58 -12.66 6.04
N LEU A 408 4.54 -11.90 4.96
CA LEU A 408 4.17 -10.48 4.95
C LEU A 408 2.88 -10.24 5.70
N THR A 409 1.83 -10.98 5.33
CA THR A 409 0.48 -10.72 5.79
C THR A 409 0.20 -11.25 7.19
N HIS A 410 1.10 -12.07 7.77
CA HIS A 410 0.92 -12.69 9.10
C HIS A 410 2.07 -12.44 10.08
N ARG A 411 3.14 -11.72 9.70
CA ARG A 411 4.34 -11.50 10.53
C ARG A 411 4.08 -10.84 11.89
N ASP A 412 3.00 -10.08 12.01
CA ASP A 412 2.59 -9.37 13.21
C ASP A 412 1.44 -10.06 13.98
N MET A 413 1.02 -11.26 13.56
CA MET A 413 0.00 -12.02 14.27
C MET A 413 0.54 -12.77 15.50
N GLY A 414 1.86 -12.83 15.69
CA GLY A 414 2.48 -13.54 16.80
C GLY A 414 2.39 -15.08 16.63
N PRO A 415 2.27 -15.85 17.73
CA PRO A 415 2.30 -17.30 17.68
C PRO A 415 1.19 -17.92 16.83
N ILE A 416 1.45 -19.07 16.20
CA ILE A 416 0.49 -19.80 15.36
C ILE A 416 -0.82 -20.14 16.08
N ALA A 417 -0.80 -20.27 17.42
CA ALA A 417 -2.00 -20.49 18.23
C ALA A 417 -3.05 -19.37 18.11
N ARG A 418 -2.67 -18.17 17.63
CA ARG A 418 -3.58 -17.05 17.35
C ARG A 418 -4.24 -17.12 15.98
N TYR A 419 -3.79 -18.00 15.09
CA TYR A 419 -4.29 -18.08 13.72
C TYR A 419 -5.60 -18.87 13.72
N LEU A 420 -6.63 -18.31 13.10
CA LEU A 420 -7.99 -18.85 13.11
C LEU A 420 -8.47 -19.18 11.69
N GLY A 421 -9.35 -20.18 11.62
CA GLY A 421 -10.04 -20.56 10.39
C GLY A 421 -9.46 -21.80 9.71
N PRO A 422 -10.17 -22.37 8.73
CA PRO A 422 -9.80 -23.63 8.08
C PRO A 422 -8.72 -23.47 7.00
N LEU A 423 -8.20 -22.26 6.77
CA LEU A 423 -7.22 -21.95 5.73
C LEU A 423 -5.80 -21.79 6.30
N VAL A 424 -5.61 -21.99 7.61
CA VAL A 424 -4.30 -21.96 8.26
C VAL A 424 -3.45 -23.12 7.67
N PRO A 425 -2.24 -22.84 7.15
CA PRO A 425 -1.41 -23.83 6.47
C PRO A 425 -0.77 -24.87 7.38
#